data_AF-A0A919Y991-F1
#
_entry.id   AF-A0A919Y991-F1
#
_cell.length_a   1.000
_cell.length_b   1.000
_cell.length_c   1.000
_cell.angle_alpha   90.00
_cell.angle_beta   90.00
_cell.angle_gamma   90.00
#
_symmetry.space_group_name_H-M   'P 1'
#
loop_
_entity.id
_entity.type
_entity.pdbx_description
1 polymer ?
#
loop_
_entity_poly.entity_id
_entity_poly.type
_entity_poly.pdbx_seq_one_letter_code
_entity_poly.pdbx_strand_id
1 'polypeptide(L)'
;MKLVCTCIGCAIEASCPYSAPRFYLGEGQAWARHFTEDLTRENIVKGLKETNYGRCVYKSDNNVVDHQVVNMEFTGGATATFSMCGFTRHQERRIQIMGTKGEIRGEEGKIKVMDFVTHENTEIQIPEQTSGHGGGDSGIVRSFLKEVCGYNGSEGLTSASASVRSHLMAFAAEQSRLNNGQSIELDDFYKKLLVQV
;
A
#
# COMPACT_ATOMS: atom_id res chain seq x y z
N MET A 1 -11.51 21.80 -23.61
CA MET A 1 -11.82 21.18 -22.30
C MET A 1 -12.31 19.76 -22.59
N LYS A 2 -11.53 18.71 -22.30
CA LYS A 2 -12.04 17.33 -22.46
C LYS A 2 -13.17 17.15 -21.44
N LEU A 3 -14.37 16.75 -21.90
CA LEU A 3 -15.47 16.39 -21.01
C LEU A 3 -14.97 15.26 -20.10
N VAL A 4 -14.93 15.49 -18.80
CA VAL A 4 -14.57 14.45 -17.84
C VAL A 4 -15.72 13.46 -17.80
N CYS A 5 -15.48 12.21 -18.21
CA CYS A 5 -16.48 11.16 -18.16
C CYS A 5 -16.68 10.70 -16.71
N THR A 6 -17.88 10.90 -16.18
CA THR A 6 -18.25 10.51 -14.82
C THR A 6 -19.19 9.31 -14.82
N CYS A 7 -19.26 8.60 -13.69
CA CYS A 7 -20.18 7.49 -13.47
C CYS A 7 -21.64 7.97 -13.31
N ILE A 8 -21.86 9.25 -13.01
CA ILE A 8 -23.20 9.82 -12.85
C ILE A 8 -23.86 9.98 -14.21
N GLY A 9 -24.96 9.24 -14.42
CA GLY A 9 -25.65 9.20 -15.71
C GLY A 9 -25.01 8.26 -16.74
N CYS A 10 -24.08 7.40 -16.32
CA CYS A 10 -23.50 6.38 -17.19
C CYS A 10 -24.52 5.30 -17.56
N ALA A 11 -24.72 5.05 -18.86
CA ALA A 11 -25.75 4.12 -19.36
C ALA A 11 -25.57 2.66 -18.91
N ILE A 12 -24.34 2.25 -18.56
CA ILE A 12 -24.01 0.89 -18.12
C ILE A 12 -23.78 0.79 -16.61
N GLU A 13 -24.06 1.85 -15.85
CA GLU A 13 -23.75 1.94 -14.42
C GLU A 13 -24.26 0.74 -13.63
N ALA A 14 -25.51 0.31 -13.90
CA ALA A 14 -26.15 -0.81 -13.22
C ALA A 14 -25.35 -2.13 -13.29
N SER A 15 -24.68 -2.39 -14.43
CA SER A 15 -23.88 -3.60 -14.65
C SER A 15 -22.36 -3.38 -14.51
N CYS A 16 -21.91 -2.14 -14.35
CA CYS A 16 -20.48 -1.82 -14.25
C CYS A 16 -19.94 -2.28 -12.90
N PRO A 17 -18.85 -3.07 -12.81
CA PRO A 17 -18.26 -3.49 -11.52
C PRO A 17 -17.70 -2.31 -10.71
N TYR A 18 -17.27 -1.24 -11.38
CA TYR A 18 -16.65 -0.05 -10.76
C TYR A 18 -17.60 1.16 -10.71
N SER A 19 -18.90 0.93 -10.48
CA SER A 19 -19.85 2.03 -10.28
C SER A 19 -19.53 2.78 -8.99
N ALA A 20 -19.00 4.01 -9.14
CA ALA A 20 -18.78 4.91 -8.01
C ALA A 20 -20.09 5.26 -7.26
N PRO A 21 -21.22 5.57 -7.92
CA PRO A 21 -22.49 5.78 -7.23
C PRO A 21 -22.93 4.57 -6.40
N ARG A 22 -22.84 3.35 -6.93
CA ARG A 22 -23.23 2.14 -6.20
C ARG A 22 -22.37 1.92 -4.96
N PHE A 23 -21.06 2.19 -5.05
CA PHE A 23 -20.16 2.08 -3.91
C PHE A 23 -20.42 3.19 -2.87
N TYR A 24 -20.32 4.46 -3.25
CA TYR A 24 -20.38 5.59 -2.32
C TYR A 24 -21.79 5.91 -1.80
N LEU A 25 -22.87 5.43 -2.43
CA LEU A 25 -24.23 5.52 -1.90
C LEU A 25 -24.68 4.21 -1.23
N GLY A 26 -23.83 3.19 -1.24
CA GLY A 26 -24.08 1.87 -0.66
C GLY A 26 -23.05 1.53 0.43
N GLU A 27 -22.43 0.37 0.32
CA GLU A 27 -21.48 -0.17 1.32
C GLU A 27 -20.28 0.74 1.60
N GLY A 28 -19.90 1.59 0.64
CA GLY A 28 -18.77 2.50 0.72
C GLY A 28 -19.10 3.90 1.21
N GLN A 29 -20.31 4.17 1.73
CA GLN A 29 -20.75 5.53 2.08
C GLN A 29 -19.79 6.27 3.02
N ALA A 30 -19.22 5.57 4.02
CA ALA A 30 -18.27 6.15 4.95
C ALA A 30 -17.00 6.70 4.26
N TRP A 31 -16.63 6.17 3.09
CA TRP A 31 -15.49 6.66 2.30
C TRP A 31 -15.77 7.97 1.56
N ALA A 32 -17.04 8.40 1.48
CA ALA A 32 -17.35 9.70 0.88
C ALA A 32 -16.81 10.89 1.69
N ARG A 33 -16.43 10.66 2.96
CA ARG A 33 -15.72 11.64 3.81
C ARG A 33 -14.44 12.20 3.19
N HIS A 34 -13.87 11.53 2.19
CA HIS A 34 -12.68 12.00 1.49
C HIS A 34 -12.94 13.12 0.49
N PHE A 35 -14.21 13.37 0.14
CA PHE A 35 -14.58 14.40 -0.84
C PHE A 35 -15.84 15.20 -0.48
N THR A 36 -16.48 14.91 0.65
CA THR A 36 -17.56 15.72 1.23
C THR A 36 -17.56 15.58 2.74
N GLU A 37 -17.81 16.68 3.46
CA GLU A 37 -17.92 16.68 4.94
C GLU A 37 -19.27 16.13 5.41
N ASP A 38 -20.30 16.31 4.59
CA ASP A 38 -21.65 15.80 4.84
C ASP A 38 -21.97 14.63 3.91
N LEU A 39 -22.34 13.50 4.52
CA LEU A 39 -22.59 12.23 3.85
C LEU A 39 -24.05 12.07 3.38
N THR A 40 -24.81 13.16 3.31
CA THR A 40 -26.11 13.17 2.65
C THR A 40 -25.98 12.75 1.19
N ARG A 41 -27.01 12.04 0.69
CA ARG A 41 -27.06 11.58 -0.71
C ARG A 41 -26.78 12.69 -1.72
N GLU A 42 -27.35 13.87 -1.49
CA GLU A 42 -27.17 15.02 -2.37
C GLU A 42 -25.70 15.46 -2.45
N ASN A 43 -25.06 15.62 -1.29
CA ASN A 43 -23.66 16.04 -1.22
C ASN A 43 -22.70 14.97 -1.76
N ILE A 44 -22.99 13.69 -1.56
CA ILE A 44 -22.22 12.60 -2.20
C ILE A 44 -22.36 12.66 -3.72
N VAL A 45 -23.58 12.78 -4.25
CA VAL A 45 -23.81 12.89 -5.71
C VAL A 45 -23.14 14.12 -6.30
N LYS A 46 -23.17 15.26 -5.59
CA LYS A 46 -22.44 16.47 -5.98
C LYS A 46 -20.93 16.21 -6.03
N GLY A 47 -20.36 15.62 -4.97
CA GLY A 47 -18.95 15.25 -4.92
C GLY A 47 -18.53 14.31 -6.04
N LEU A 48 -19.35 13.33 -6.40
CA LEU A 48 -19.09 12.44 -7.54
C LEU A 48 -19.13 13.15 -8.90
N LYS A 49 -19.86 14.25 -9.05
CA LYS A 49 -19.85 15.06 -10.28
C LYS A 49 -18.65 15.99 -10.37
N GLU A 50 -18.23 16.54 -9.23
CA GLU A 50 -17.27 17.66 -9.18
C GLU A 50 -15.83 17.22 -8.87
N THR A 51 -15.63 16.01 -8.37
CA THR A 51 -14.30 15.50 -7.95
C THR A 51 -13.84 14.29 -8.76
N ASN A 52 -12.59 13.87 -8.53
CA ASN A 52 -12.03 12.68 -9.17
C ASN A 52 -12.72 11.36 -8.74
N TYR A 53 -13.47 11.37 -7.64
CA TYR A 53 -14.08 10.17 -7.06
C TYR A 53 -15.24 9.60 -7.88
N GLY A 54 -15.85 10.39 -8.77
CA GLY A 54 -16.88 9.89 -9.69
C GLY A 54 -16.40 9.69 -11.13
N ARG A 55 -15.10 9.80 -11.41
CA ARG A 55 -14.56 9.57 -12.77
C ARG A 55 -14.68 8.10 -13.16
N CYS A 56 -15.02 7.85 -14.43
CA CYS A 56 -15.04 6.50 -14.98
C CYS A 56 -13.61 5.93 -15.08
N VAL A 57 -13.36 4.80 -14.43
CA VAL A 57 -12.03 4.13 -14.44
C VAL A 57 -11.58 3.68 -15.83
N TYR A 58 -12.52 3.41 -16.75
CA TYR A 58 -12.23 3.03 -18.14
C TYR A 58 -12.05 4.22 -19.09
N LYS A 59 -12.44 5.42 -18.65
CA LYS A 59 -12.36 6.67 -19.42
C LYS A 59 -11.65 7.76 -18.61
N SER A 60 -10.64 7.35 -17.85
CA SER A 60 -9.73 8.25 -17.13
C SER A 60 -8.31 8.09 -17.67
N ASP A 61 -7.43 8.95 -17.17
CA ASP A 61 -5.98 8.92 -17.35
C ASP A 61 -5.28 8.10 -16.26
N ASN A 62 -6.03 7.25 -15.54
CA ASN A 62 -5.46 6.40 -14.51
C ASN A 62 -4.48 5.40 -15.13
N ASN A 63 -3.21 5.52 -14.76
CA ASN A 63 -2.11 4.67 -15.20
C ASN A 63 -1.57 3.79 -14.07
N VAL A 64 -2.26 3.75 -12.92
CA VAL A 64 -1.92 2.89 -11.81
C VAL A 64 -2.15 1.44 -12.22
N VAL A 65 -1.13 0.60 -11.98
CA VAL A 65 -1.20 -0.84 -12.22
C VAL A 65 -2.20 -1.51 -11.28
N ASP A 66 -2.92 -2.49 -11.79
CA ASP A 66 -3.79 -3.36 -10.99
C ASP A 66 -2.98 -4.45 -10.26
N HIS A 67 -1.84 -4.85 -10.82
CA HIS A 67 -0.87 -5.73 -10.18
C HIS A 67 0.57 -5.35 -10.55
N GLN A 68 1.49 -5.53 -9.60
CA GLN A 68 2.93 -5.34 -9.81
C GLN A 68 3.71 -6.32 -8.96
N VAL A 69 4.70 -6.96 -9.58
CA VAL A 69 5.67 -7.81 -8.91
C VAL A 69 7.04 -7.17 -9.03
N VAL A 70 7.72 -7.00 -7.89
CA VAL A 70 9.08 -6.47 -7.81
C VAL A 70 9.97 -7.57 -7.23
N ASN A 71 11.02 -7.93 -7.94
CA ASN A 71 12.07 -8.80 -7.45
C ASN A 71 13.29 -7.96 -7.07
N MET A 72 13.85 -8.23 -5.89
CA MET A 72 14.93 -7.45 -5.30
C MET A 72 16.05 -8.38 -4.86
N GLU A 73 17.29 -7.96 -5.10
CA GLU A 73 18.50 -8.56 -4.55
C GLU A 73 19.14 -7.55 -3.60
N PHE A 74 19.54 -8.02 -2.42
CA PHE A 74 20.23 -7.21 -1.42
C PHE A 74 21.72 -7.55 -1.41
N THR A 75 22.57 -6.61 -0.97
CA THR A 75 24.04 -6.77 -0.92
C THR A 75 24.51 -8.04 -0.18
N GLY A 76 23.71 -8.56 0.76
CA GLY A 76 23.99 -9.81 1.49
C GLY A 76 23.57 -11.10 0.76
N GLY A 77 23.15 -11.03 -0.50
CA GLY A 77 22.65 -12.16 -1.30
C GLY A 77 21.22 -12.60 -0.97
N ALA A 78 20.58 -11.96 0.00
CA ALA A 78 19.15 -12.18 0.24
C ALA A 78 18.35 -11.66 -0.97
N THR A 79 17.29 -12.38 -1.32
CA THR A 79 16.33 -11.96 -2.34
C THR A 79 14.96 -11.73 -1.72
N ALA A 80 14.17 -10.85 -2.32
CA ALA A 80 12.78 -10.65 -1.94
C ALA A 80 11.90 -10.48 -3.17
N THR A 81 10.69 -11.00 -3.08
CA THR A 81 9.62 -10.75 -4.05
C THR A 81 8.51 -10.01 -3.34
N PHE A 82 8.10 -8.87 -3.89
CA PHE A 82 6.98 -8.08 -3.40
C PHE A 82 5.89 -8.06 -4.47
N SER A 83 4.70 -8.53 -4.14
CA SER A 83 3.54 -8.55 -5.05
C SER A 83 2.44 -7.66 -4.48
N MET A 84 2.02 -6.66 -5.26
CA MET A 84 0.88 -5.81 -4.98
C MET A 84 -0.22 -6.15 -5.98
N CYS A 85 -1.42 -6.50 -5.50
CA CYS A 85 -2.58 -6.83 -6.34
C CYS A 85 -3.84 -6.12 -5.81
N GLY A 86 -4.45 -5.27 -6.63
CA GLY A 86 -5.65 -4.50 -6.26
C GLY A 86 -6.95 -5.28 -6.37
N PHE A 87 -7.03 -6.28 -7.25
CA PHE A 87 -8.23 -7.10 -7.45
C PHE A 87 -8.17 -8.39 -6.65
N THR A 88 -8.40 -8.26 -5.34
CA THR A 88 -8.43 -9.37 -4.39
C THR A 88 -9.75 -9.41 -3.63
N ARG A 89 -10.18 -10.61 -3.23
CA ARG A 89 -11.32 -10.81 -2.32
C ARG A 89 -10.99 -10.36 -0.89
N HIS A 90 -9.74 -10.57 -0.46
CA HIS A 90 -9.29 -10.31 0.89
C HIS A 90 -8.22 -9.21 0.89
N GLN A 91 -8.46 -8.19 1.71
CA GLN A 91 -7.47 -7.14 1.97
C GLN A 91 -6.55 -7.62 3.09
N GLU A 92 -5.40 -8.14 2.73
CA GLU A 92 -4.44 -8.69 3.69
C GLU A 92 -3.00 -8.43 3.26
N ARG A 93 -2.08 -8.58 4.21
CA ARG A 93 -0.65 -8.63 3.95
C ARG A 93 -0.17 -10.02 4.31
N ARG A 94 0.50 -10.67 3.37
CA ARG A 94 1.16 -11.96 3.58
C ARG A 94 2.67 -11.76 3.54
N ILE A 95 3.36 -12.34 4.50
CA ILE A 95 4.82 -12.32 4.58
C ILE A 95 5.35 -13.73 4.77
N GLN A 96 6.45 -14.04 4.10
CA GLN A 96 7.18 -15.28 4.26
C GLN A 96 8.67 -14.94 4.30
N ILE A 97 9.34 -15.35 5.37
CA ILE A 97 10.78 -15.16 5.58
C ILE A 97 11.39 -16.54 5.68
N MET A 98 12.29 -16.86 4.75
CA MET A 98 12.93 -18.16 4.66
C MET A 98 14.37 -18.04 5.14
N GLY A 99 14.71 -18.78 6.20
CA GLY A 99 16.05 -18.85 6.76
C GLY A 99 16.67 -20.23 6.62
N THR A 100 17.93 -20.35 7.01
CA THR A 100 18.66 -21.63 6.97
C THR A 100 18.26 -22.61 8.06
N LYS A 101 17.57 -22.13 9.11
CA LYS A 101 17.16 -22.91 10.29
C LYS A 101 15.65 -22.96 10.50
N GLY A 102 14.89 -22.28 9.65
CA GLY A 102 13.46 -22.17 9.85
C GLY A 102 12.79 -21.24 8.86
N GLU A 103 11.49 -21.12 9.04
CA GLU A 103 10.61 -20.29 8.24
C GLU A 103 9.67 -19.50 9.14
N ILE A 104 9.43 -18.23 8.80
CA ILE A 104 8.40 -17.41 9.44
C ILE A 104 7.35 -17.06 8.39
N ARG A 105 6.08 -17.30 8.70
CA ARG A 105 4.93 -16.90 7.88
C ARG A 105 4.01 -15.99 8.67
N GLY A 106 3.54 -14.92 8.05
CA GLY A 106 2.52 -14.05 8.61
C GLY A 106 1.36 -13.89 7.63
N GLU A 107 0.16 -14.28 8.06
CA GLU A 107 -1.09 -14.18 7.29
C GLU A 107 -2.28 -14.29 8.26
N GLU A 108 -3.46 -13.77 7.88
CA GLU A 108 -4.71 -13.94 8.63
C GLU A 108 -4.64 -13.60 10.14
N GLY A 109 -3.85 -12.58 10.53
CA GLY A 109 -3.70 -12.18 11.93
C GLY A 109 -2.87 -13.15 12.77
N LYS A 110 -2.06 -14.01 12.14
CA LYS A 110 -1.20 -14.99 12.79
C LYS A 110 0.23 -14.87 12.32
N ILE A 111 1.16 -15.25 13.19
CA ILE A 111 2.56 -15.50 12.83
C ILE A 111 2.84 -16.97 13.16
N LYS A 112 3.34 -17.71 12.17
CA LYS A 112 3.79 -19.10 12.33
C LYS A 112 5.31 -19.14 12.20
N VAL A 113 5.97 -19.79 13.14
CA VAL A 113 7.42 -20.01 13.15
C VAL A 113 7.67 -21.51 13.13
N MET A 114 8.41 -21.98 12.13
CA MET A 114 8.82 -23.38 11.99
C MET A 114 10.32 -23.48 12.22
N ASP A 115 10.74 -24.28 13.19
CA ASP A 115 12.14 -24.64 13.40
C ASP A 115 12.46 -25.95 12.65
N PHE A 116 13.51 -25.94 11.82
CA PHE A 116 13.85 -27.10 10.99
C PHE A 116 14.59 -28.21 11.74
N VAL A 117 15.19 -27.92 12.89
CA VAL A 117 15.92 -28.90 13.71
C VAL A 117 14.99 -29.62 14.67
N THR A 118 14.14 -28.87 15.38
CA THR A 118 13.21 -29.46 16.36
C THR A 118 11.89 -29.89 15.74
N HIS A 119 11.57 -29.40 14.54
CA HIS A 119 10.27 -29.52 13.89
C HIS A 119 9.11 -28.89 14.69
N GLU A 120 9.43 -28.02 15.65
CA GLU A 120 8.44 -27.28 16.42
C GLU A 120 7.76 -26.22 15.54
N ASN A 121 6.43 -26.13 15.66
CA ASN A 121 5.61 -25.11 15.03
C ASN A 121 5.00 -24.21 16.10
N THR A 122 5.48 -22.98 16.18
CA THR A 122 4.95 -21.97 17.11
C THR A 122 3.98 -21.07 16.37
N GLU A 123 2.73 -21.04 16.82
CA GLU A 123 1.72 -20.09 16.35
C GLU A 123 1.56 -18.95 17.37
N ILE A 124 1.74 -17.72 16.89
CA ILE A 124 1.52 -16.49 17.65
C ILE A 124 0.28 -15.82 17.07
N GLN A 125 -0.76 -15.72 17.89
CA GLN A 125 -1.98 -14.99 17.54
C GLN A 125 -1.74 -13.49 17.72
N ILE A 126 -1.99 -12.70 16.67
CA ILE A 126 -1.93 -11.24 16.77
C ILE A 126 -3.26 -10.78 17.38
N PRO A 127 -3.24 -10.12 18.55
CA PRO A 127 -4.48 -9.66 19.18
C PRO A 127 -5.19 -8.64 18.29
N GLU A 128 -6.51 -8.72 18.21
CA GLU A 128 -7.31 -7.74 17.50
C GLU A 128 -7.04 -6.33 18.03
N GLN A 129 -6.74 -5.40 17.12
CA GLN A 129 -6.47 -4.01 17.46
C GLN A 129 -7.58 -3.14 16.88
N THR A 130 -8.18 -2.31 17.71
CA THR A 130 -9.34 -1.47 17.33
C THR A 130 -8.95 -0.08 16.83
N SER A 131 -7.66 0.23 16.75
CA SER A 131 -7.16 1.50 16.24
C SER A 131 -6.91 1.47 14.72
N GLY A 132 -6.70 2.65 14.12
CA GLY A 132 -6.46 2.84 12.69
C GLY A 132 -5.39 1.89 12.13
N HIS A 133 -5.68 1.37 10.92
CA HIS A 133 -4.85 0.39 10.22
C HIS A 133 -4.51 -0.87 11.05
N GLY A 134 -5.48 -1.40 11.80
CA GLY A 134 -5.28 -2.61 12.61
C GLY A 134 -4.29 -2.39 13.76
N GLY A 135 -4.33 -1.20 14.37
CA GLY A 135 -3.44 -0.82 15.47
C GLY A 135 -2.08 -0.25 15.08
N GLY A 136 -1.73 -0.30 13.80
CA GLY A 136 -0.46 0.22 13.27
C GLY A 136 -0.25 1.69 13.59
N ASP A 137 -1.29 2.51 13.41
CA ASP A 137 -1.21 3.97 13.62
C ASP A 137 -0.86 4.31 15.07
N SER A 138 -1.55 3.68 16.04
CA SER A 138 -1.23 3.84 17.46
C SER A 138 0.16 3.33 17.81
N GLY A 139 0.62 2.26 17.16
CA GLY A 139 1.98 1.73 17.32
C GLY A 139 3.04 2.74 16.88
N ILE A 140 2.85 3.34 15.70
CA ILE A 140 3.75 4.36 15.12
C ILE A 140 3.79 5.59 16.02
N VAL A 141 2.63 6.15 16.39
CA VAL A 141 2.55 7.34 17.26
C VAL A 141 3.21 7.08 18.61
N ARG A 142 2.96 5.90 19.21
CA ARG A 142 3.61 5.51 20.46
C ARG A 142 5.13 5.41 20.32
N SER A 143 5.63 4.85 19.21
CA SER A 143 7.08 4.78 18.96
C SER A 143 7.68 6.17 18.83
N PHE A 144 7.05 7.04 18.04
CA PHE A 144 7.46 8.42 17.87
C PHE A 144 7.52 9.19 19.21
N LEU A 145 6.47 9.11 20.02
CA LEU A 145 6.44 9.77 21.33
C LEU A 145 7.54 9.26 22.27
N LYS A 146 7.83 7.95 22.26
CA LYS A 146 8.94 7.37 23.05
C LYS A 146 10.29 7.92 22.58
N GLU A 147 10.52 8.00 21.28
CA GLU A 147 11.77 8.53 20.71
C GLU A 147 11.96 10.01 21.06
N VAL A 148 10.90 10.82 20.98
CA VAL A 148 10.95 12.24 21.33
C VAL A 148 11.19 12.44 22.83
N CYS A 149 10.43 11.75 23.69
CA CYS A 149 10.55 11.90 25.14
C CYS A 149 11.87 11.33 25.69
N GLY A 150 12.40 10.27 25.09
CA GLY A 150 13.62 9.60 25.50
C GLY A 150 14.87 10.00 24.70
N TYR A 151 14.80 11.10 23.95
CA TYR A 151 15.84 11.47 23.00
C TYR A 151 17.20 11.65 23.69
N ASN A 152 18.17 10.86 23.25
CA ASN A 152 19.53 10.81 23.78
C ASN A 152 20.60 11.09 22.71
N GLY A 153 20.20 11.60 21.53
CA GLY A 153 21.09 11.83 20.40
C GLY A 153 21.26 10.65 19.43
N SER A 154 20.61 9.51 19.66
CA SER A 154 20.62 8.37 18.71
C SER A 154 19.58 8.51 17.59
N GLU A 155 19.85 7.90 16.43
CA GLU A 155 18.86 7.76 15.37
C GLU A 155 17.82 6.69 15.71
N GLY A 156 16.55 6.99 15.44
CA GLY A 156 15.46 6.01 15.52
C GLY A 156 15.53 4.95 14.42
N LEU A 157 14.82 3.84 14.60
CA LEU A 157 14.78 2.73 13.64
C LEU A 157 14.23 3.14 12.27
N THR A 158 13.36 4.16 12.25
CA THR A 158 12.72 4.70 11.04
C THR A 158 13.19 6.12 10.77
N SER A 159 14.50 6.36 10.88
CA SER A 159 15.10 7.67 10.60
C SER A 159 14.75 8.17 9.19
N ALA A 160 14.87 9.48 8.98
CA ALA A 160 14.62 10.07 7.66
C ALA A 160 15.50 9.45 6.57
N SER A 161 16.77 9.16 6.90
CA SER A 161 17.72 8.52 5.99
C SER A 161 17.29 7.10 5.61
N ALA A 162 16.84 6.29 6.59
CA ALA A 162 16.29 4.96 6.35
C ALA A 162 15.00 5.01 5.51
N SER A 163 14.12 5.97 5.81
CA SER A 163 12.85 6.16 5.09
C SER A 163 13.07 6.58 3.64
N VAL A 164 14.06 7.44 3.35
CA VAL A 164 14.38 7.82 1.95
C VAL A 164 14.82 6.61 1.14
N ARG A 165 15.57 5.66 1.73
CA ARG A 165 16.00 4.45 1.01
C ARG A 165 14.82 3.59 0.54
N SER A 166 13.79 3.40 1.37
CA SER A 166 12.61 2.63 0.95
C SER A 166 11.83 3.32 -0.18
N HIS A 167 11.79 4.66 -0.19
CA HIS A 167 11.19 5.42 -1.29
C HIS A 167 11.99 5.31 -2.58
N LEU A 168 13.33 5.30 -2.50
CA LEU A 168 14.19 5.06 -3.67
C LEU A 168 13.88 3.71 -4.33
N MET A 169 13.61 2.67 -3.54
CA MET A 169 13.20 1.35 -4.07
C MET A 169 11.88 1.43 -4.82
N ALA A 170 10.90 2.19 -4.32
CA ALA A 170 9.62 2.39 -5.01
C ALA A 170 9.79 3.14 -6.34
N PHE A 171 10.60 4.20 -6.36
CA PHE A 171 10.90 4.93 -7.60
C PHE A 171 11.68 4.09 -8.61
N ALA A 172 12.64 3.29 -8.14
CA ALA A 172 13.37 2.36 -8.99
C ALA A 172 12.45 1.29 -9.59
N ALA A 173 11.52 0.75 -8.81
CA ALA A 173 10.51 -0.19 -9.30
C ALA A 173 9.61 0.43 -10.38
N GLU A 174 9.22 1.69 -10.21
CA GLU A 174 8.45 2.43 -11.23
C GLU A 174 9.28 2.72 -12.49
N GLN A 175 10.54 3.13 -12.34
CA GLN A 175 11.45 3.30 -13.46
C GLN A 175 11.63 1.98 -14.22
N SER A 176 11.83 0.87 -13.51
CA SER A 176 11.90 -0.47 -14.11
C SER A 176 10.62 -0.79 -14.90
N ARG A 177 9.44 -0.55 -14.32
CA ARG A 177 8.14 -0.78 -14.97
C ARG A 177 7.99 0.01 -16.27
N LEU A 178 8.37 1.29 -16.27
CA LEU A 178 8.31 2.15 -17.45
C LEU A 178 9.34 1.76 -18.54
N ASN A 179 10.40 1.02 -18.17
CA ASN A 179 11.44 0.52 -19.06
C ASN A 179 11.39 -1.00 -19.22
N ASN A 180 10.18 -1.55 -19.35
CA ASN A 180 9.93 -2.96 -19.70
C ASN A 180 10.57 -3.97 -18.73
N GLY A 181 10.64 -3.64 -17.45
CA GLY A 181 11.19 -4.52 -16.41
C GLY A 181 12.71 -4.54 -16.32
N GLN A 182 13.39 -3.51 -16.87
CA GLN A 182 14.84 -3.38 -16.75
C GLN A 182 15.29 -3.42 -15.27
N SER A 183 16.34 -4.20 -14.97
CA SER A 183 16.96 -4.18 -13.64
C SER A 183 17.59 -2.82 -13.35
N ILE A 184 17.34 -2.30 -12.15
CA ILE A 184 17.83 -0.99 -11.70
C ILE A 184 18.77 -1.20 -10.51
N GLU A 185 20.02 -0.79 -10.68
CA GLU A 185 20.97 -0.76 -9.58
C GLU A 185 20.75 0.49 -8.71
N LEU A 186 20.42 0.27 -7.43
CA LEU A 186 19.93 1.35 -6.55
C LEU A 186 20.99 2.42 -6.26
N ASP A 187 22.25 2.04 -6.10
CA ASP A 187 23.33 2.99 -5.83
C ASP A 187 23.57 3.92 -7.03
N ASP A 188 23.49 3.38 -8.25
CA ASP A 188 23.62 4.17 -9.48
C ASP A 188 22.38 5.03 -9.74
N PHE A 189 21.19 4.51 -9.42
CA PHE A 189 19.95 5.27 -9.48
C PHE A 189 19.98 6.46 -8.52
N TYR A 190 20.44 6.25 -7.29
CA TYR A 190 20.60 7.31 -6.29
C TYR A 190 21.59 8.38 -6.73
N LYS A 191 22.78 7.99 -7.21
CA LYS A 191 23.78 8.94 -7.73
C LYS A 191 23.24 9.80 -8.87
N LYS A 192 22.47 9.22 -9.79
CA LYS A 192 21.85 9.95 -10.91
C LYS A 192 20.89 11.04 -10.42
N LEU A 193 20.11 10.76 -9.38
CA LEU A 193 19.17 11.73 -8.81
C LEU A 193 19.90 12.91 -8.15
N LEU A 194 21.04 12.68 -7.50
CA LEU A 194 21.83 13.75 -6.87
C LEU A 194 22.45 14.74 -7.86
N VAL A 195 22.74 14.31 -9.10
CA VAL A 195 23.34 15.15 -10.14
C VAL A 195 22.29 16.00 -10.89
N GLN A 196 21.01 15.70 -10.71
CA GLN A 196 19.89 16.41 -11.33
C GLN A 196 19.34 17.57 -10.48
N VAL A 197 19.87 17.75 -9.26
CA VAL A 197 19.56 18.86 -8.33
C VAL A 197 20.67 19.89 -8.40
#